data_AF-A0A8C1U8Y0-F1
#
_entry.id   AF-A0A8C1U8Y0-F1
#
_cell.length_a   1.000
_cell.length_b   1.000
_cell.length_c   1.000
_cell.angle_alpha   90.00
_cell.angle_beta   90.00
_cell.angle_gamma   90.00
#
_symmetry.space_group_name_H-M   'P 1'
#
loop_
_entity.id
_entity.type
_entity.pdbx_description
1 polymer ?
#
loop_
_entity_poly.entity_id
_entity_poly.type
_entity_poly.pdbx_seq_one_letter_code
_entity_poly.pdbx_strand_id
1 'polypeptide(L)'
;MKGDRGPQGKHGDRGLQGMKGSMGQSGSRVRSAFSVGLYPSKSFPPSGLPVRFDKVFYNGENHYDVVTSKFNCTYSGVYVFSYQITVRNKPLRASLVVNGVRKV
;
A
#
# COMPACT_ATOMS: atom_id res chain seq x y z
N MET A 1 1.56 87.75 1.88
CA MET A 1 2.47 86.74 2.47
C MET A 1 1.81 85.38 2.34
N LYS A 2 2.51 84.36 1.84
CA LYS A 2 1.96 83.00 1.71
C LYS A 2 2.30 82.23 2.99
N GLY A 3 1.30 81.68 3.66
CA GLY A 3 1.48 80.99 4.94
C GLY A 3 2.24 79.67 4.80
N ASP A 4 2.91 79.29 5.88
CA ASP A 4 3.74 78.09 5.93
C ASP A 4 2.92 76.83 5.68
N ARG A 5 3.55 75.85 5.02
CA ARG A 5 2.90 74.58 4.69
C ARG A 5 2.63 73.80 5.98
N GLY A 6 1.40 73.34 6.15
CA GLY A 6 0.98 72.57 7.33
C GLY A 6 1.76 71.26 7.50
N PRO A 7 1.77 70.70 8.73
CA PRO A 7 2.49 69.48 9.03
C PRO A 7 1.95 68.28 8.25
N GLN A 8 2.83 67.33 7.94
CA GLN A 8 2.45 66.10 7.25
C GLN A 8 1.52 65.24 8.13
N GLY A 9 0.49 64.66 7.50
CA GLY A 9 -0.46 63.77 8.17
C GLY A 9 0.19 62.49 8.71
N LYS A 10 -0.47 61.86 9.69
CA LYS A 10 -0.02 60.59 10.29
C LYS A 10 -0.02 59.47 9.24
N HIS A 11 0.91 58.53 9.39
CA HIS A 11 0.93 57.32 8.56
C HIS A 11 -0.30 56.45 8.85
N GLY A 12 -0.83 55.79 7.83
CA GLY A 12 -2.00 54.91 7.97
C GLY A 12 -1.69 53.60 8.70
N ASP A 13 -2.74 52.96 9.20
CA ASP A 13 -2.62 51.68 9.89
C ASP A 13 -2.20 50.54 8.95
N ARG A 14 -1.55 49.52 9.52
CA ARG A 14 -1.18 48.32 8.79
C ARG A 14 -2.44 47.58 8.34
N GLY A 15 -2.46 47.13 7.08
CA GLY A 15 -3.54 46.32 6.53
C GLY A 15 -3.72 44.98 7.26
N LEU A 16 -4.92 44.41 7.15
CA LEU A 16 -5.26 43.13 7.75
C LEU A 16 -4.43 41.98 7.18
N GLN A 17 -4.15 40.98 8.02
CA GLN A 17 -3.48 39.77 7.60
C GLN A 17 -4.37 38.96 6.63
N GLY A 18 -3.77 38.44 5.56
CA GLY A 18 -4.46 37.59 4.59
C GLY A 18 -4.98 36.29 5.19
N MET A 19 -6.00 35.70 4.55
CA MET A 19 -6.58 34.43 4.99
C MET A 19 -5.58 33.27 4.87
N LYS A 20 -5.65 32.33 5.81
CA LYS A 20 -4.86 31.08 5.75
C LYS A 20 -5.28 30.27 4.51
N GLY A 21 -4.29 29.75 3.78
CA GLY A 21 -4.53 28.87 2.63
C GLY A 21 -5.25 27.56 3.00
N SER A 22 -5.82 26.90 2.00
CA SER A 22 -6.52 25.62 2.18
C SER A 22 -5.58 24.48 2.59
N MET A 23 -6.13 23.48 3.27
CA MET A 23 -5.40 22.25 3.57
C MET A 23 -5.11 21.49 2.27
N GLY A 24 -3.87 21.03 2.10
CA GLY A 24 -3.46 20.27 0.91
C GLY A 24 -4.21 18.93 0.80
N GLN A 25 -4.49 18.49 -0.43
CA GLN A 25 -5.08 17.18 -0.66
C GLN A 25 -4.10 16.07 -0.23
N SER A 26 -4.54 15.20 0.68
CA SER A 26 -3.80 13.97 0.96
C SER A 26 -3.94 13.04 -0.24
N GLY A 27 -2.83 12.82 -0.96
CA GLY A 27 -2.82 11.94 -2.13
C GLY A 27 -3.29 10.52 -1.79
N SER A 28 -4.09 9.93 -2.68
CA SER A 28 -4.46 8.51 -2.62
C SER A 28 -3.18 7.65 -2.56
N ARG A 29 -2.98 6.94 -1.46
CA ARG A 29 -1.89 5.97 -1.34
C ARG A 29 -2.26 4.71 -2.10
N VAL A 30 -1.44 4.34 -3.07
CA VAL A 30 -1.52 3.04 -3.74
C VAL A 30 -1.39 1.93 -2.70
N ARG A 31 -2.37 1.01 -2.67
CA ARG A 31 -2.38 -0.17 -1.80
C ARG A 31 -2.45 -1.42 -2.66
N SER A 32 -1.78 -2.47 -2.21
CA SER A 32 -1.79 -3.77 -2.87
C SER A 32 -1.20 -4.79 -1.91
N ALA A 33 -2.06 -5.49 -1.17
CA ALA A 33 -1.62 -6.53 -0.26
C ALA A 33 -2.62 -7.70 -0.23
N PHE A 34 -2.13 -8.85 0.20
CA PHE A 34 -2.97 -10.03 0.45
C PHE A 34 -2.40 -10.80 1.64
N SER A 35 -3.25 -11.55 2.31
CA SER A 35 -2.88 -12.53 3.33
C SER A 35 -3.82 -13.71 3.22
N VAL A 36 -3.26 -14.89 3.03
CA VAL A 36 -4.00 -16.13 2.78
C VAL A 36 -3.37 -17.30 3.53
N GLY A 37 -4.13 -18.36 3.73
CA GLY A 37 -3.70 -19.57 4.43
C GLY A 37 -4.41 -20.81 3.91
N LEU A 38 -4.01 -21.96 4.46
CA LEU A 38 -4.67 -23.23 4.24
C LEU A 38 -5.55 -23.56 5.44
N TYR A 39 -6.74 -24.09 5.20
CA TYR A 39 -7.45 -24.79 6.27
C TYR A 39 -6.68 -26.05 6.69
N PRO A 40 -6.67 -26.42 7.98
CA PRO A 40 -5.97 -27.60 8.47
C PRO A 40 -6.38 -28.90 7.75
N SER A 41 -7.62 -28.98 7.29
CA SER A 41 -8.15 -30.13 6.53
C SER A 41 -7.54 -30.29 5.13
N LYS A 42 -6.86 -29.27 4.59
CA LYS A 42 -6.25 -29.28 3.24
C LYS A 42 -4.73 -29.15 3.27
N SER A 43 -4.08 -29.69 4.31
CA SER A 43 -2.64 -29.54 4.57
C SER A 43 -1.68 -30.26 3.60
N PHE A 44 -2.16 -30.81 2.48
CA PHE A 44 -1.34 -31.57 1.52
C PHE A 44 -1.54 -31.08 0.08
N PRO A 45 -0.99 -29.90 -0.28
CA PRO A 45 -1.09 -29.41 -1.64
C PRO A 45 -0.33 -30.34 -2.62
N PRO A 46 -0.83 -30.52 -3.85
CA PRO A 46 -0.14 -31.30 -4.87
C PRO A 46 1.25 -30.71 -5.20
N SER A 47 2.23 -31.59 -5.41
CA SER A 47 3.57 -31.16 -5.82
C SER A 47 3.57 -30.62 -7.25
N GLY A 48 4.45 -29.66 -7.54
CA GLY A 48 4.64 -29.09 -8.87
C GLY A 48 3.58 -28.06 -9.30
N LEU A 49 2.53 -27.85 -8.51
CA LEU A 49 1.49 -26.85 -8.75
C LEU A 49 1.55 -25.73 -7.71
N PRO A 50 1.01 -24.53 -8.01
CA PRO A 50 0.83 -23.48 -7.01
C PRO A 50 0.04 -24.00 -5.81
N VAL A 51 0.46 -23.61 -4.60
CA VAL A 51 -0.26 -23.94 -3.37
C VAL A 51 -1.62 -23.24 -3.39
N ARG A 52 -2.70 -24.02 -3.30
CA ARG A 52 -4.06 -23.49 -3.32
C ARG A 52 -4.51 -23.04 -1.93
N PHE A 53 -4.19 -21.80 -1.57
CA PHE A 53 -4.66 -21.21 -0.33
C PHE A 53 -6.17 -20.94 -0.39
N ASP A 54 -6.91 -21.53 0.54
CA ASP A 54 -8.37 -21.56 0.56
C ASP A 54 -8.98 -20.75 1.72
N LYS A 55 -8.13 -20.12 2.52
CA LYS A 55 -8.51 -19.17 3.57
C LYS A 55 -7.98 -17.79 3.24
N VAL A 56 -8.86 -16.81 3.07
CA VAL A 56 -8.48 -15.42 2.85
C VAL A 56 -8.58 -14.65 4.18
N PHE A 57 -7.47 -14.11 4.65
CA PHE A 57 -7.43 -13.19 5.78
C PHE A 57 -7.57 -11.74 5.32
N TYR A 58 -6.94 -11.40 4.20
CA TYR A 58 -7.02 -10.09 3.58
C TYR A 58 -6.80 -10.20 2.06
N ASN A 59 -7.63 -9.49 1.29
CA ASN A 59 -7.47 -9.33 -0.16
C ASN A 59 -8.25 -8.10 -0.64
N GLY A 60 -8.07 -6.95 0.02
CA GLY A 60 -8.93 -5.77 -0.17
C GLY A 60 -8.96 -5.25 -1.60
N GLU A 61 -7.84 -5.32 -2.31
CA GLU A 61 -7.71 -4.87 -3.69
C GLU A 61 -7.96 -5.97 -4.73
N ASN A 62 -8.26 -7.21 -4.29
CA ASN A 62 -8.47 -8.37 -5.16
C ASN A 62 -7.31 -8.65 -6.14
N HIS A 63 -6.09 -8.29 -5.76
CA HIS A 63 -4.90 -8.58 -6.55
C HIS A 63 -4.42 -10.02 -6.38
N TYR A 64 -4.81 -10.71 -5.32
CA TYR A 64 -4.66 -12.15 -5.23
C TYR A 64 -5.87 -12.85 -5.86
N ASP A 65 -5.62 -13.62 -6.92
CA ASP A 65 -6.62 -14.46 -7.55
C ASP A 65 -6.73 -15.78 -6.77
N VAL A 66 -7.87 -15.96 -6.11
CA VAL A 66 -8.19 -17.14 -5.30
C VAL A 66 -8.34 -18.41 -6.12
N VAL A 67 -8.75 -18.30 -7.39
CA VAL A 67 -8.97 -19.45 -8.28
C VAL A 67 -7.64 -20.00 -8.76
N THR A 68 -6.74 -19.11 -9.22
CA THR A 68 -5.42 -19.53 -9.71
C THR A 68 -4.37 -19.62 -8.62
N SER A 69 -4.67 -19.09 -7.43
CA SER A 69 -3.75 -18.97 -6.29
C SER A 69 -2.47 -18.21 -6.61
N LYS A 70 -2.64 -17.10 -7.34
CA LYS A 70 -1.55 -16.23 -7.81
C LYS A 70 -1.81 -14.80 -7.41
N PHE A 71 -0.74 -14.12 -7.00
CA PHE A 71 -0.76 -12.68 -6.83
C PHE A 71 -0.44 -11.99 -8.16
N ASN A 72 -1.30 -11.08 -8.59
CA ASN A 72 -1.11 -10.23 -9.75
C ASN A 72 -0.47 -8.90 -9.33
N CYS A 73 0.66 -8.56 -9.94
CA CYS A 73 1.36 -7.32 -9.67
C CYS A 73 0.70 -6.16 -10.44
N THR A 74 -0.35 -5.56 -9.85
CA THR A 74 -1.09 -4.45 -10.48
C THR A 74 -0.28 -3.15 -10.54
N TYR A 75 0.57 -2.90 -9.55
CA TYR A 75 1.36 -1.67 -9.46
C TYR A 75 2.85 -2.00 -9.53
N SER A 76 3.63 -1.22 -10.27
CA SER A 76 5.08 -1.38 -10.31
C SER A 76 5.69 -0.98 -8.97
N GLY A 77 6.59 -1.79 -8.42
CA GLY A 77 7.23 -1.49 -7.13
C GLY A 77 7.98 -2.67 -6.53
N VAL A 78 8.43 -2.48 -5.30
CA VAL A 78 9.09 -3.51 -4.49
C VAL A 78 8.06 -4.13 -3.56
N TYR A 79 7.97 -5.46 -3.60
CA TYR A 79 7.03 -6.23 -2.79
C TYR A 79 7.77 -7.11 -1.78
N VAL A 80 7.18 -7.27 -0.61
CA VAL A 80 7.65 -8.20 0.42
C VAL A 80 6.68 -9.35 0.51
N PHE A 81 7.18 -10.58 0.34
CA PHE A 81 6.43 -11.80 0.53
C PHE A 81 6.98 -12.52 1.76
N SER A 82 6.10 -12.84 2.70
CA SER A 82 6.43 -13.64 3.88
C SER A 82 5.47 -14.83 3.95
N TYR A 83 5.99 -15.99 4.31
CA TYR A 83 5.20 -17.21 4.45
C TYR A 83 5.62 -17.98 5.70
N GLN A 84 4.63 -18.58 6.35
CA GLN A 84 4.81 -19.46 7.49
C GLN A 84 4.24 -20.82 7.13
N ILE A 85 5.04 -21.87 7.27
CA ILE A 85 4.63 -23.23 6.91
C ILE A 85 4.89 -24.17 8.07
N THR A 86 3.83 -24.82 8.54
CA THR A 86 3.92 -25.88 9.54
C THR A 86 4.19 -27.21 8.85
N VAL A 87 5.30 -27.87 9.21
CA VAL A 87 5.69 -29.17 8.64
C VAL A 87 5.40 -30.27 9.65
N ARG A 88 4.67 -31.31 9.22
CA ARG A 88 4.36 -32.50 10.03
C ARG A 88 4.50 -33.76 9.19
N ASN A 89 5.13 -34.79 9.74
CA ASN A 89 5.30 -36.14 9.18
C ASN A 89 6.13 -36.30 7.90
N LYS A 90 6.18 -35.30 7.00
CA LYS A 90 6.91 -35.39 5.72
C LYS A 90 7.78 -34.15 5.49
N PRO A 91 8.99 -34.30 4.93
CA PRO A 91 9.81 -33.16 4.53
C PRO A 91 9.09 -32.34 3.46
N LEU A 92 9.28 -31.02 3.52
CA LEU A 92 8.67 -30.08 2.59
C LEU A 92 9.76 -29.22 1.93
N ARG A 93 9.61 -29.00 0.62
CA ARG A 93 10.33 -27.96 -0.11
C ARG A 93 9.32 -27.01 -0.75
N ALA A 94 9.37 -25.75 -0.37
CA ALA A 94 8.59 -24.68 -0.97
C ALA A 94 9.52 -23.71 -1.71
N SER A 95 9.00 -22.98 -2.68
CA SER A 95 9.71 -21.91 -3.37
C SER A 95 8.72 -20.81 -3.73
N LEU A 96 9.11 -19.56 -3.54
CA LEU A 96 8.40 -18.44 -4.15
C LEU A 96 8.70 -18.46 -5.66
N VAL A 97 7.68 -18.27 -6.49
CA VAL A 97 7.83 -18.29 -7.95
C VAL A 97 7.27 -17.00 -8.53
N VAL A 98 8.07 -16.31 -9.34
CA VAL A 98 7.69 -15.10 -10.06
C VAL A 98 7.77 -15.38 -11.54
N ASN A 99 6.62 -15.35 -12.23
CA ASN A 99 6.50 -15.62 -13.67
C ASN A 99 7.22 -16.91 -14.12
N GLY A 100 7.08 -17.98 -13.35
CA GLY A 100 7.70 -19.28 -13.62
C GLY A 100 9.14 -19.44 -13.11
N VAL A 101 9.79 -18.36 -12.66
CA VAL A 101 11.16 -18.39 -12.13
C VAL A 101 11.13 -18.47 -10.61
N ARG A 102 11.81 -19.48 -10.05
CA ARG A 102 11.98 -19.62 -8.59
C ARG A 102 12.80 -18.45 -8.05
N LYS A 103 12.31 -17.81 -7.00
CA LYS A 103 13.04 -16.83 -6.20
C LYS A 103 13.54 -17.54 -4.94
N VAL A 104 14.84 -17.43 -4.71
CA VAL A 104 15.56 -18.03 -3.58
C VAL A 104 15.73 -16.99 -2.50
#